data_AF-A0A2A2SFC2-F1
#
_entry.id   AF-A0A2A2SFC2-F1
#
_cell.length_a   1.000
_cell.length_b   1.000
_cell.length_c   1.000
_cell.angle_alpha   90.00
_cell.angle_beta   90.00
_cell.angle_gamma   90.00
#
_symmetry.space_group_name_H-M   'P 1'
#
loop_
_entity.id
_entity.type
_entity.pdbx_description
1 polymer ?
#
loop_
_entity_poly.entity_id
_entity_poly.type
_entity_poly.pdbx_seq_one_letter_code
_entity_poly.pdbx_strand_id
1 'polypeptide(L)'
;MFRKLFLDHPDEVGESYGEHARVAGRFGAEMIVGGIACLVHAAVPALCKTSGSRTIARLHARLVAKRSAVKADRAQVKSVEYVI
;
A
#
# COMPACT_ATOMS: atom_id res chain seq x y z
N MET A 1 -1.01 24.82 6.45
CA MET A 1 -1.68 23.64 7.05
C MET A 1 -2.15 22.65 5.99
N PHE A 2 -2.89 23.07 4.95
CA PHE A 2 -3.34 22.21 3.84
C PHE A 2 -2.21 21.40 3.19
N ARG A 3 -1.09 22.04 2.85
CA ARG A 3 0.09 21.40 2.24
C ARG A 3 0.62 20.23 3.07
N LYS A 4 0.81 20.42 4.38
CA LYS A 4 1.22 19.37 5.34
C LYS A 4 0.28 18.17 5.39
N LEU A 5 -1.03 18.40 5.21
CA LEU A 5 -2.04 17.35 5.30
C LEU A 5 -2.16 16.51 4.03
N PHE A 6 -1.86 17.09 2.86
CA PHE A 6 -2.18 16.47 1.57
C PHE A 6 -1.02 16.35 0.60
N LEU A 7 -0.04 17.24 0.63
CA LEU A 7 1.00 17.33 -0.41
C LEU A 7 2.37 16.89 0.10
N ASP A 8 2.71 17.23 1.36
CA ASP A 8 4.03 16.91 1.90
C ASP A 8 4.29 15.39 1.95
N HIS A 9 3.30 14.59 2.35
CA HIS A 9 3.47 13.14 2.40
C HIS A 9 3.60 12.47 1.02
N PRO A 10 2.73 12.75 0.02
CA PRO A 10 2.96 12.29 -1.34
C PRO A 10 4.31 12.74 -1.91
N ASP A 11 4.69 14.00 -1.70
CA ASP A 11 5.98 14.54 -2.16
C ASP A 11 7.17 13.79 -1.53
N GLU A 12 7.13 13.45 -0.24
CA GLU A 12 8.18 12.69 0.48
C GLU A 12 8.40 11.27 -0.09
N VAL A 13 7.38 10.69 -0.71
CA VAL A 13 7.46 9.36 -1.33
C VAL A 13 7.55 9.42 -2.85
N GLY A 14 7.71 10.62 -3.42
CA GLY A 14 7.86 10.83 -4.86
C GLY A 14 6.58 10.60 -5.68
N GLU A 15 5.40 10.79 -5.09
CA GLU A 15 4.10 10.61 -5.74
C GLU A 15 3.33 11.92 -5.80
N SER A 16 2.60 12.16 -6.89
CA SER A 16 1.58 13.21 -6.87
C SER A 16 0.43 12.81 -5.92
N TYR A 17 -0.30 13.81 -5.40
CA TYR A 17 -1.47 13.56 -4.55
C TYR A 17 -2.46 12.56 -5.17
N GLY A 18 -2.75 12.70 -6.47
CA GLY A 18 -3.68 11.82 -7.18
C GLY A 18 -3.17 10.37 -7.26
N GLU A 19 -1.88 10.16 -7.52
CA GLU A 19 -1.27 8.83 -7.54
C GLU A 19 -1.32 8.18 -6.16
N HIS A 20 -0.89 8.92 -5.14
CA HIS A 20 -0.87 8.46 -3.76
C HIS A 20 -2.29 8.13 -3.26
N ALA A 21 -3.26 9.03 -3.47
CA ALA A 21 -4.65 8.84 -3.08
C ALA A 21 -5.28 7.63 -3.78
N ARG A 22 -4.99 7.41 -5.07
CA ARG A 22 -5.49 6.24 -5.81
C ARG A 22 -4.91 4.94 -5.26
N VAL A 23 -3.60 4.90 -5.00
CA VAL A 23 -2.94 3.72 -4.45
C VAL A 23 -3.46 3.40 -3.05
N ALA A 24 -3.48 4.40 -2.16
CA ALA A 24 -3.95 4.26 -0.79
C ALA A 24 -5.45 3.89 -0.75
N GLY A 25 -6.27 4.54 -1.57
CA GLY A 25 -7.71 4.27 -1.67
C GLY A 25 -8.01 2.84 -2.11
N ARG A 26 -7.31 2.35 -3.15
CA ARG A 26 -7.46 0.95 -3.58
C ARG A 26 -7.01 -0.04 -2.51
N PHE A 27 -5.92 0.26 -1.81
CA PHE A 27 -5.41 -0.57 -0.72
C PHE A 27 -6.45 -0.66 0.41
N GLY A 28 -6.99 0.48 0.85
CA GLY A 28 -8.04 0.54 1.88
C GLY A 28 -9.33 -0.18 1.47
N ALA A 29 -9.79 -0.01 0.23
CA ALA A 29 -10.97 -0.70 -0.28
C ALA A 29 -10.81 -2.24 -0.20
N GLU A 30 -9.65 -2.76 -0.59
CA GLU A 30 -9.37 -4.20 -0.48
C GLU A 30 -9.32 -4.66 0.99
N MET A 31 -8.76 -3.86 1.91
CA MET A 31 -8.78 -4.17 3.35
C MET A 31 -10.22 -4.26 3.88
N ILE A 32 -11.09 -3.32 3.53
CA ILE A 32 -12.50 -3.31 3.94
C ILE A 32 -13.20 -4.57 3.45
N VAL A 33 -13.06 -4.91 2.16
CA VAL A 33 -13.65 -6.11 1.57
C VAL A 33 -13.12 -7.38 2.26
N GLY A 34 -11.81 -7.46 2.50
CA GLY A 34 -11.20 -8.58 3.22
C GLY A 34 -11.71 -8.72 4.65
N GLY A 35 -11.86 -7.59 5.36
CA GLY A 35 -12.41 -7.53 6.71
C GLY A 35 -13.88 -7.98 6.76
N ILE A 36 -14.72 -7.48 5.84
CA ILE A 36 -16.11 -7.95 5.70
C ILE A 36 -16.15 -9.45 5.44
N ALA A 37 -15.29 -9.98 4.59
CA ALA A 37 -15.23 -11.41 4.32
C ALA A 37 -14.85 -12.23 5.57
N CYS A 38 -13.98 -11.71 6.44
CA CYS A 38 -13.68 -12.34 7.74
C CYS A 38 -14.91 -12.31 8.67
N LEU A 39 -15.66 -11.21 8.72
CA LEU A 39 -16.88 -11.11 9.52
C LEU A 39 -17.96 -12.09 9.04
N VAL A 40 -18.15 -12.20 7.72
CA VAL A 40 -19.05 -13.19 7.11
C VAL A 40 -18.60 -14.61 7.45
N HIS A 41 -17.31 -14.90 7.38
CA HIS A 41 -16.77 -16.21 7.78
C HIS A 41 -16.98 -16.51 9.27
N ALA A 42 -16.83 -15.51 10.14
CA ALA A 42 -17.07 -15.65 11.58
C ALA A 42 -18.55 -15.97 11.88
N ALA A 43 -19.48 -15.38 11.12
CA ALA A 43 -20.91 -15.69 11.21
C ALA A 43 -21.26 -17.06 10.60
N VAL A 44 -20.65 -17.40 9.46
CA VAL A 44 -20.91 -18.65 8.72
C VAL A 44 -19.57 -19.26 8.25
N PRO A 45 -19.00 -20.22 8.99
CA PRO A 45 -17.66 -20.76 8.70
C PRO A 45 -17.50 -21.41 7.31
N ALA A 46 -18.60 -21.85 6.69
CA ALA A 46 -18.56 -22.40 5.35
C ALA A 46 -18.29 -21.34 4.25
N LEU A 47 -18.59 -20.07 4.51
CA LEU A 47 -18.40 -18.96 3.58
C LEU A 47 -17.03 -18.31 3.75
N CYS A 48 -16.50 -17.70 2.68
CA CYS A 48 -15.31 -16.84 2.71
C CYS A 48 -14.03 -17.45 3.35
N LYS A 49 -13.93 -18.79 3.44
CA LYS A 49 -12.88 -19.55 4.17
C LYS A 49 -11.45 -19.03 4.05
N THR A 50 -11.09 -18.53 2.88
CA THR A 50 -9.72 -18.10 2.54
C THR A 50 -9.67 -16.65 2.03
N SER A 51 -10.80 -15.94 2.05
CA SER A 51 -10.89 -14.59 1.48
C SER A 51 -10.07 -13.56 2.25
N GLY A 52 -10.09 -13.63 3.58
CA GLY A 52 -9.31 -12.76 4.45
C GLY A 52 -7.80 -12.97 4.27
N SER A 53 -7.34 -14.22 4.42
CA SER A 53 -5.91 -14.56 4.31
C SER A 53 -5.34 -14.26 2.92
N ARG A 54 -6.08 -14.57 1.83
CA ARG A 54 -5.67 -14.17 0.47
C ARG A 54 -5.57 -12.66 0.30
N THR A 55 -6.48 -11.90 0.93
CA THR A 55 -6.45 -10.43 0.86
C THR A 55 -5.21 -9.89 1.57
N ILE A 56 -4.92 -10.38 2.78
CA ILE A 56 -3.69 -10.01 3.51
C ILE A 56 -2.45 -10.37 2.69
N ALA A 57 -2.36 -11.60 2.16
CA ALA A 57 -1.22 -12.04 1.38
C ALA A 57 -0.99 -11.13 0.15
N ARG A 58 -2.06 -10.77 -0.57
CA ARG A 58 -2.00 -9.87 -1.73
C ARG A 58 -1.58 -8.46 -1.34
N LEU A 59 -2.15 -7.90 -0.28
CA LEU A 59 -1.81 -6.57 0.21
C LEU A 59 -0.36 -6.51 0.71
N HIS A 60 0.08 -7.55 1.44
CA HIS A 60 1.45 -7.68 1.92
C HIS A 60 2.44 -7.78 0.76
N ALA A 61 2.16 -8.60 -0.26
CA ALA A 61 3.01 -8.70 -1.44
C ALA A 61 3.19 -7.34 -2.14
N ARG A 62 2.10 -6.56 -2.26
CA ARG A 62 2.16 -5.20 -2.83
C ARG A 62 2.98 -4.24 -1.97
N LEU A 63 2.84 -4.29 -0.64
CA LEU A 63 3.64 -3.47 0.28
C LEU A 63 5.13 -3.78 0.15
N VAL A 64 5.50 -5.07 0.13
CA VAL A 64 6.90 -5.51 -0.04
C VAL A 64 7.44 -5.06 -1.40
N ALA A 65 6.69 -5.24 -2.49
CA ALA A 65 7.10 -4.80 -3.81
C ALA A 65 7.36 -3.28 -3.87
N LYS A 66 6.45 -2.47 -3.31
CA LYS A 66 6.63 -1.01 -3.21
C LYS A 66 7.87 -0.65 -2.39
N ARG A 67 8.07 -1.27 -1.23
CA ARG A 67 9.24 -1.01 -0.38
C ARG A 67 10.55 -1.36 -1.10
N SER A 68 10.59 -2.47 -1.82
CA SER A 68 11.76 -2.86 -2.60
C SER A 68 12.08 -1.87 -3.71
N ALA A 69 11.07 -1.38 -4.44
CA ALA A 69 11.24 -0.37 -5.47
C ALA A 69 11.81 0.95 -4.91
N VAL A 70 11.24 1.46 -3.81
CA VAL A 70 11.73 2.68 -3.13
C VAL A 70 13.16 2.50 -2.62
N LYS A 71 13.52 1.31 -2.12
CA LYS A 71 14.89 1.03 -1.68
C LYS A 71 15.88 1.04 -2.84
N ALA A 72 15.51 0.47 -3.98
CA ALA A 72 16.35 0.43 -5.18
C ALA A 72 16.59 1.84 -5.74
N ASP A 73 15.54 2.65 -5.85
CA ASP A 73 15.63 4.05 -6.28
C ASP A 73 16.56 4.87 -5.38
N ARG A 74 16.39 4.78 -4.05
CA ARG A 74 17.28 5.45 -3.09
C ARG A 74 18.73 4.99 -3.17
N ALA A 75 18.98 3.71 -3.48
CA ALA A 75 20.33 3.19 -3.65
C ALA A 75 20.98 3.76 -4.93
N GLN A 76 20.22 3.89 -6.02
CA GLN A 76 20.68 4.53 -7.25
C GLN A 76 21.03 6.00 -7.03
N VAL A 77 20.16 6.79 -6.37
CA VAL A 77 20.42 8.21 -6.10
C VAL A 77 21.73 8.40 -5.31
N LYS A 78 21.93 7.61 -4.23
CA LYS A 78 23.18 7.66 -3.46
C LYS A 78 24.42 7.30 -4.27
N SER A 79 24.30 6.36 -5.20
CA SER A 79 25.43 5.97 -6.05
C SER A 79 25.82 7.08 -7.03
N VAL A 80 24.84 7.84 -7.56
CA VAL A 80 25.09 8.97 -8.46
C VAL A 80 25.72 10.14 -7.69
N GLU A 81 25.22 10.44 -6.49
CA GLU A 81 25.75 11.51 -5.63
C GLU A 81 27.21 11.28 -5.20
N TYR A 82 27.67 10.02 -5.11
CA TYR A 82 29.05 9.70 -4.76
C TYR A 82 30.02 9.76 -5.96
N VAL A 83 29.48 9.85 -7.19
CA VAL A 83 30.26 9.77 -8.45
C VAL A 83 30.59 11.15 -9.04
N ILE A 84 29.82 12.20 -8.71
CA ILE A 84 30.02 13.59 -9.16
C ILE A 84 30.54 14.42 -7.98
#